data_AF-A0A6N2AY45-F1
#
_entry.id   AF-A0A6N2AY45-F1
#
_cell.length_a   1.000
_cell.length_b   1.000
_cell.length_c   1.000
_cell.angle_alpha   90.00
_cell.angle_beta   90.00
_cell.angle_gamma   90.00
#
_symmetry.space_group_name_H-M   'P 1'
#
loop_
_entity.id
_entity.type
_entity.pdbx_description
1 polymer ?
#
loop_
_entity_poly.entity_id
_entity_poly.type
_entity_poly.pdbx_seq_one_letter_code
_entity_poly.pdbx_strand_id
1 'polypeptide(L)'
;MPWKLIPFPRCELQSKWIAGVLSGRISLLSKEDMIADIDVFYSSLDASCIPKRHTHNMDFQLDYEDWLAAKCGSPPPEKWRKEMFFIAREKIKTQTERYRDQWDDDDLIIQAHQDFVQFIPELPQYKSYRH
;
A
#
# COMPACT_ATOMS: atom_id res chain seq x y z
N MET A 1 -0.80 -16.18 -1.35
CA MET A 1 -1.55 -14.91 -1.17
C MET A 1 -0.63 -13.88 -0.55
N PRO A 2 -0.53 -12.67 -1.11
CA PRO A 2 0.11 -11.53 -0.45
C PRO A 2 -0.45 -11.25 0.93
N TRP A 3 0.41 -10.89 1.89
CA TRP A 3 0.01 -10.54 3.26
C TRP A 3 0.78 -9.35 3.80
N LYS A 4 0.28 -8.78 4.92
CA LYS A 4 0.82 -7.59 5.59
C LYS A 4 0.84 -6.36 4.67
N LEU A 5 -0.34 -6.04 4.12
CA LEU A 5 -0.60 -4.95 3.17
C LEU A 5 -1.96 -4.32 3.45
N ILE A 6 -2.27 -3.19 2.79
CA ILE A 6 -3.62 -2.61 2.74
C ILE A 6 -4.34 -3.14 1.50
N PRO A 7 -5.38 -3.99 1.64
CA PRO A 7 -5.87 -4.80 0.52
C PRO A 7 -6.60 -3.99 -0.55
N PHE A 8 -7.51 -3.09 -0.16
CA PHE A 8 -8.37 -2.42 -1.14
C PHE A 8 -7.62 -1.54 -2.15
N PRO A 9 -6.73 -0.62 -1.73
CA PRO A 9 -6.02 0.24 -2.67
C PRO A 9 -5.07 -0.57 -3.56
N ARG A 10 -4.47 -1.64 -3.01
CA ARG A 10 -3.60 -2.53 -3.79
C ARG A 10 -4.37 -3.30 -4.85
N CYS A 11 -5.52 -3.87 -4.51
CA CYS A 11 -6.38 -4.55 -5.47
C CYS A 11 -6.83 -3.57 -6.58
N GLU A 12 -7.20 -2.34 -6.21
CA GLU A 12 -7.57 -1.31 -7.19
C GLU A 12 -6.43 -1.03 -8.18
N LEU A 13 -5.21 -0.77 -7.69
CA LEU A 13 -4.05 -0.50 -8.55
C LEU A 13 -3.68 -1.71 -9.42
N GLN A 14 -3.71 -2.92 -8.86
CA GLN A 14 -3.45 -4.14 -9.63
C GLN A 14 -4.50 -4.36 -10.73
N SER A 15 -5.79 -4.15 -10.41
CA SER A 15 -6.86 -4.25 -11.40
C SER A 15 -6.72 -3.19 -12.51
N LYS A 16 -6.38 -1.95 -12.16
CA LYS A 16 -6.08 -0.88 -13.13
C LYS A 16 -4.92 -1.26 -14.05
N TRP A 17 -3.84 -1.78 -13.49
CA TRP A 17 -2.67 -2.21 -14.26
C TRP A 17 -3.00 -3.35 -15.22
N ILE A 18 -3.68 -4.39 -14.72
CA ILE A 18 -4.11 -5.54 -15.53
C ILE A 18 -5.04 -5.08 -16.66
N ALA A 19 -6.02 -4.22 -16.37
CA ALA A 19 -6.89 -3.66 -17.41
C ALA A 19 -6.12 -2.81 -18.44
N GLY A 20 -5.12 -2.05 -18.01
CA GLY A 20 -4.21 -1.31 -18.89
C GLY A 20 -3.42 -2.23 -19.82
N VAL A 21 -2.92 -3.35 -19.30
CA VAL A 21 -2.24 -4.39 -20.08
C VAL A 21 -3.17 -5.04 -21.09
N LEU A 22 -4.34 -5.50 -20.65
CA LEU A 22 -5.32 -6.18 -21.51
C LEU A 22 -5.87 -5.26 -22.61
N SER A 23 -5.95 -3.95 -22.36
CA SER A 23 -6.35 -2.96 -23.37
C SER A 23 -5.22 -2.51 -24.30
N GLY A 24 -3.99 -3.00 -24.10
CA GLY A 24 -2.81 -2.57 -24.88
C GLY A 24 -2.31 -1.16 -24.56
N ARG A 25 -2.88 -0.48 -23.55
CA ARG A 25 -2.41 0.84 -23.08
C ARG A 25 -1.08 0.75 -22.32
N ILE A 26 -0.82 -0.40 -21.69
CA ILE A 26 0.42 -0.68 -20.96
C ILE A 26 1.06 -1.89 -21.64
N SER A 27 2.26 -1.70 -22.18
CA SER A 27 3.05 -2.82 -22.69
C SER A 27 3.65 -3.62 -21.54
N LEU A 28 3.50 -4.94 -21.60
CA LEU A 28 4.29 -5.84 -20.77
C LEU A 28 5.73 -5.93 -21.30
N LEU A 29 6.62 -6.33 -20.41
CA LEU A 29 7.95 -6.80 -20.78
C LEU A 29 7.84 -8.07 -21.64
N SER A 30 8.92 -8.43 -22.33
CA SER A 30 9.01 -9.72 -23.00
C SER A 30 8.89 -10.85 -21.97
N LYS A 31 8.59 -12.08 -22.44
CA LYS A 31 8.51 -13.23 -21.54
C LYS A 31 9.85 -13.50 -20.86
N GLU A 32 10.93 -13.35 -21.62
CA GLU A 32 12.30 -13.56 -21.19
C GLU A 32 12.68 -12.56 -20.09
N ASP A 33 12.34 -11.28 -20.29
CA ASP A 33 12.60 -10.23 -19.29
C ASP A 33 11.78 -10.44 -18.02
N MET A 34 10.51 -10.87 -18.12
CA MET A 34 9.69 -11.20 -16.94
C MET A 34 10.26 -12.37 -16.14
N ILE A 35 10.80 -13.38 -16.81
CA ILE A 35 11.46 -14.52 -16.15
C ILE A 35 12.74 -14.04 -15.46
N ALA A 36 13.56 -13.24 -16.14
CA ALA A 36 14.78 -12.68 -15.57
C ALA A 36 14.50 -11.82 -14.31
N ASP A 37 13.44 -11.00 -14.32
CA ASP A 37 13.03 -10.21 -13.16
C ASP A 37 12.63 -11.10 -11.96
N ILE A 38 11.90 -12.19 -12.22
CA ILE A 38 11.54 -13.19 -11.21
C ILE A 38 12.80 -13.88 -10.63
N ASP A 39 13.75 -14.24 -11.48
CA ASP A 39 15.00 -14.89 -11.07
C ASP A 39 15.86 -13.95 -10.20
N VAL A 40 15.94 -12.67 -10.57
CA VAL A 40 16.59 -11.62 -9.77
C VAL A 40 15.90 -11.49 -8.41
N PHE A 41 14.57 -11.47 -8.38
CA PHE A 41 13.80 -11.40 -7.14
C PHE A 41 14.09 -12.60 -6.23
N TYR A 42 14.01 -13.84 -6.72
CA TYR A 42 14.31 -15.03 -5.91
C TYR A 42 15.77 -15.09 -5.46
N SER A 43 16.72 -14.67 -6.31
CA SER A 43 18.13 -14.56 -5.93
C SER A 43 18.34 -13.57 -4.78
N SER A 44 17.60 -12.45 -4.78
CA SER A 44 17.65 -11.48 -3.68
C SER A 44 17.09 -12.03 -2.37
N LEU A 45 16.04 -12.86 -2.42
CA LEU A 45 15.49 -13.54 -1.26
C LEU A 45 16.49 -14.54 -0.68
N ASP A 46 17.11 -15.35 -1.54
CA ASP A 46 18.12 -16.34 -1.13
C ASP A 46 19.35 -15.65 -0.53
N ALA A 47 19.85 -14.57 -1.15
CA ALA A 47 20.96 -13.76 -0.62
C ALA A 47 20.63 -13.11 0.74
N SER A 48 19.35 -12.81 0.98
CA SER A 48 18.86 -12.24 2.25
C SER A 48 18.43 -13.31 3.26
N CYS A 49 18.65 -14.60 2.96
CA CYS A 49 18.21 -15.74 3.78
C CYS A 49 16.69 -15.74 4.07
N ILE A 50 15.88 -15.14 3.19
CA ILE A 50 14.43 -15.07 3.34
C ILE A 50 13.81 -16.37 2.83
N PRO A 51 13.11 -17.16 3.68
CA PRO A 51 12.53 -18.43 3.23
C PRO A 51 11.45 -18.22 2.16
N LYS A 52 11.36 -19.12 1.17
CA LYS A 52 10.38 -19.06 0.06
C LYS A 52 8.92 -18.87 0.50
N ARG A 53 8.52 -19.32 1.69
CA ARG A 53 7.17 -19.04 2.21
C ARG A 53 6.88 -17.54 2.34
N HIS A 54 7.90 -16.69 2.45
CA HIS A 54 7.78 -15.23 2.56
C HIS A 54 7.85 -14.50 1.21
N THR A 55 7.84 -15.21 0.06
CA THR A 55 7.82 -14.60 -1.29
C THR A 55 6.74 -13.53 -1.45
N HIS A 56 5.59 -13.68 -0.80
CA HIS A 56 4.49 -12.71 -0.88
C HIS A 56 4.31 -11.88 0.41
N ASN A 57 5.36 -11.76 1.23
CA ASN A 57 5.34 -10.88 2.39
C ASN A 57 5.56 -9.42 1.95
N MET A 58 4.58 -8.56 2.20
CA MET A 58 4.60 -7.17 1.70
C MET A 58 5.07 -6.15 2.74
N ASP A 59 5.59 -6.57 3.91
CA ASP A 59 6.06 -5.68 4.99
C ASP A 59 7.04 -4.57 4.53
N PHE A 60 7.73 -4.77 3.42
CA PHE A 60 8.76 -3.87 2.88
C PHE A 60 8.41 -3.28 1.51
N GLN A 61 7.18 -3.47 1.01
CA GLN A 61 6.81 -3.14 -0.38
C GLN A 61 5.86 -1.94 -0.50
N LEU A 62 6.21 -0.80 0.09
CA LEU A 62 5.51 0.45 -0.20
C LEU A 62 5.75 0.92 -1.64
N ASP A 63 6.98 0.76 -2.12
CA ASP A 63 7.39 1.19 -3.46
C ASP A 63 6.63 0.45 -4.57
N TYR A 64 6.05 -0.71 -4.27
CA TYR A 64 5.23 -1.45 -5.23
C TYR A 64 3.96 -0.71 -5.62
N GLU A 65 3.31 -0.04 -4.65
CA GLU A 65 2.09 0.73 -4.93
C GLU A 65 2.42 2.00 -5.71
N ASP A 66 3.52 2.67 -5.39
CA ASP A 66 4.04 3.80 -6.16
C ASP A 66 4.40 3.38 -7.60
N TRP A 67 5.06 2.23 -7.77
CA TRP A 67 5.38 1.68 -9.09
C TRP A 67 4.13 1.34 -9.90
N LEU A 68 3.12 0.69 -9.29
CA LEU A 68 1.85 0.40 -9.96
C LEU A 68 1.12 1.68 -10.36
N ALA A 69 1.05 2.67 -9.47
CA ALA A 69 0.42 3.95 -9.74
C ALA A 69 1.09 4.63 -10.93
N ALA A 70 2.42 4.68 -10.96
CA ALA A 70 3.19 5.23 -12.08
C ALA A 70 2.91 4.47 -13.40
N LYS A 71 2.86 3.13 -13.39
CA LYS A 71 2.52 2.33 -14.58
C LYS A 71 1.11 2.61 -15.09
N CYS A 72 0.18 2.91 -14.19
CA CYS A 72 -1.21 3.20 -14.54
C CYS A 72 -1.47 4.67 -14.88
N GLY A 73 -0.49 5.56 -14.71
CA GLY A 73 -0.71 7.01 -14.76
C GLY A 73 -1.66 7.51 -13.65
N SER A 74 -1.75 6.78 -12.54
CA SER A 74 -2.52 7.17 -11.36
C SER A 74 -1.66 7.99 -10.39
N PRO A 75 -2.26 8.87 -9.56
CA PRO A 75 -1.54 9.51 -8.47
C PRO A 75 -0.93 8.47 -7.53
N PRO A 76 0.25 8.75 -6.95
CA PRO A 76 0.84 7.87 -5.94
C PRO A 76 -0.07 7.81 -4.69
N PRO A 77 -0.03 6.71 -3.91
CA PRO A 77 -0.77 6.61 -2.66
C PRO A 77 -0.43 7.77 -1.71
N GLU A 78 -1.44 8.23 -0.97
CA GLU A 78 -1.33 9.40 -0.12
C GLU A 78 -0.40 9.16 1.06
N LYS A 79 0.40 10.18 1.39
CA LYS A 79 1.42 10.09 2.46
C LYS A 79 0.82 9.76 3.82
N TRP A 80 -0.32 10.39 4.17
CA TRP A 80 -1.03 10.16 5.43
C TRP A 80 -1.43 8.68 5.58
N ARG A 81 -1.80 8.01 4.48
CA ARG A 81 -2.22 6.60 4.49
C ARG A 81 -1.06 5.66 4.79
N LYS A 82 0.12 5.94 4.21
CA LYS A 82 1.35 5.20 4.48
C LYS A 82 1.79 5.36 5.95
N GLU A 83 1.71 6.59 6.47
CA GLU A 83 2.05 6.88 7.86
C GLU A 83 1.10 6.21 8.86
N MET A 84 -0.22 6.30 8.62
CA MET A 84 -1.23 5.59 9.44
C MET A 84 -0.97 4.08 9.48
N PHE A 85 -0.61 3.47 8.35
CA PHE A 85 -0.31 2.03 8.30
C PHE A 85 0.85 1.67 9.23
N PHE A 86 1.96 2.41 9.19
CA PHE A 86 3.10 2.14 10.06
C PHE A 86 2.78 2.37 11.53
N ILE A 87 2.10 3.47 11.86
CA ILE A 87 1.69 3.76 13.24
C ILE A 87 0.78 2.64 13.77
N ALA A 88 -0.22 2.23 13.00
CA ALA A 88 -1.11 1.13 13.38
C ALA A 88 -0.32 -0.17 13.58
N ARG A 89 0.65 -0.49 12.71
CA ARG A 89 1.51 -1.68 12.84
C ARG A 89 2.36 -1.64 14.10
N GLU A 90 2.91 -0.50 14.46
CA GLU A 90 3.69 -0.33 15.68
C GLU A 90 2.82 -0.39 16.93
N LYS A 91 1.63 0.24 16.93
CA LYS A 91 0.68 0.15 18.05
C LYS A 91 0.13 -1.27 18.26
N ILE A 92 -0.09 -2.04 17.19
CA ILE A 92 -0.47 -3.45 17.31
C ILE A 92 0.60 -4.25 18.06
N LYS A 93 1.89 -3.89 17.93
CA LYS A 93 2.98 -4.58 18.62
C LYS A 93 3.17 -4.10 20.06
N THR A 94 3.03 -2.79 20.29
CA THR A 94 3.38 -2.16 21.58
C THR A 94 2.18 -2.00 22.52
N GLN A 95 0.97 -1.96 21.98
CA GLN A 95 -0.28 -1.66 22.68
C GLN A 95 -1.43 -2.57 22.19
N THR A 96 -1.16 -3.87 22.05
CA THR A 96 -2.03 -4.87 21.41
C THR A 96 -3.49 -4.82 21.85
N GLU A 97 -3.76 -4.54 23.13
CA GLU A 97 -5.12 -4.49 23.68
C GLU A 97 -5.83 -3.15 23.49
N ARG A 98 -5.08 -2.05 23.30
CA ARG A 98 -5.61 -0.68 23.34
C ARG A 98 -5.52 0.06 22.02
N TYR A 99 -4.76 -0.43 21.04
CA TYR A 99 -4.50 0.29 19.79
C TYR A 99 -5.74 0.68 18.98
N ARG A 100 -6.87 -0.02 19.20
CA ARG A 100 -8.14 0.27 18.54
C ARG A 100 -8.94 1.37 19.20
N ASP A 101 -8.70 1.61 20.49
CA ASP A 101 -9.46 2.54 21.33
C ASP A 101 -8.63 3.78 21.71
N GLN A 102 -7.31 3.70 21.61
CA GLN A 102 -6.38 4.76 21.97
C GLN A 102 -5.47 5.08 20.79
N TRP A 103 -5.54 6.33 20.34
CA TRP A 103 -4.69 6.84 19.27
C TRP A 103 -4.35 8.32 19.50
N ASP A 104 -3.26 8.76 18.91
CA ASP A 104 -2.63 10.08 19.06
C ASP A 104 -2.23 10.69 17.70
N ASP A 105 -2.70 10.09 16.61
CA ASP A 105 -2.46 10.46 15.21
C ASP A 105 -3.61 11.31 14.62
N ASP A 106 -4.19 12.20 15.43
CA ASP A 106 -5.24 13.16 15.02
C ASP A 106 -4.85 13.95 13.77
N ASP A 107 -3.59 14.36 13.65
CA ASP A 107 -3.08 15.11 12.51
C ASP A 107 -3.20 14.32 11.19
N LEU A 108 -3.04 12.99 11.24
CA LEU A 108 -3.23 12.14 10.06
C LEU A 108 -4.70 11.98 9.74
N ILE A 109 -5.56 11.86 10.75
CA ILE A 109 -7.02 11.79 10.56
C ILE A 109 -7.53 13.07 9.89
N ILE A 110 -7.04 14.23 10.32
CA ILE A 110 -7.37 15.52 9.70
C ILE A 110 -6.92 15.56 8.23
N GLN A 111 -5.70 15.13 7.92
CA GLN A 111 -5.20 15.06 6.53
C GLN A 111 -6.04 14.13 5.66
N ALA A 112 -6.40 12.95 6.18
CA ALA A 112 -7.27 12.01 5.48
C ALA A 112 -8.65 12.63 5.18
N HIS A 113 -9.26 13.28 6.17
CA HIS A 113 -10.55 13.95 5.99
C HIS A 113 -10.50 15.07 4.96
N GLN A 114 -9.44 15.89 4.98
CA GLN A 114 -9.26 16.96 3.99
C GLN A 114 -9.16 16.42 2.56
N ASP A 115 -8.47 15.29 2.38
CA ASP A 115 -8.38 14.60 1.09
C ASP A 115 -9.74 14.04 0.66
N PHE A 116 -10.47 13.39 1.58
CA PHE A 116 -11.78 12.79 1.27
C PHE A 116 -12.86 13.79 0.90
N VAL A 117 -12.80 15.05 1.37
CA VAL A 117 -13.75 16.11 1.01
C VAL A 117 -13.76 16.37 -0.51
N GLN A 118 -12.66 16.10 -1.22
CA GLN A 118 -12.59 16.23 -2.67
C GLN A 118 -13.52 15.24 -3.40
N PHE A 119 -13.81 14.09 -2.77
CA PHE A 119 -14.62 13.01 -3.32
C PHE A 119 -16.03 12.96 -2.72
N ILE A 120 -16.18 13.40 -1.47
CA ILE A 120 -17.45 13.40 -0.74
C ILE A 120 -17.63 14.78 -0.09
N PRO A 121 -18.18 15.76 -0.82
CA PRO A 121 -18.27 17.16 -0.34
C PRO A 121 -19.14 17.34 0.91
N GLU A 122 -20.03 16.39 1.18
CA GLU A 122 -20.94 16.39 2.34
C GLU A 122 -20.29 15.86 3.62
N LEU A 123 -19.02 15.41 3.56
CA LEU A 123 -18.33 14.90 4.74
C LEU A 123 -18.19 15.99 5.82
N PRO A 124 -18.64 15.74 7.05
CA PRO A 124 -18.40 16.66 8.15
C PRO A 124 -16.89 16.76 8.41
N GLN A 125 -16.42 17.98 8.68
CA GLN A 125 -15.04 18.19 9.07
C GLN A 125 -14.76 17.46 10.37
N TYR A 126 -13.68 16.67 10.38
CA TYR A 126 -13.21 16.04 11.61
C TYR A 126 -12.80 17.11 12.62
N LYS A 127 -13.35 17.01 13.83
CA LYS A 127 -12.93 17.79 14.99
C LYS A 127 -12.43 16.81 16.03
N SER A 128 -11.13 16.82 16.33
CA SER A 128 -10.60 16.06 17.45
C SER A 128 -11.19 16.63 18.74
N TYR A 129 -11.88 15.79 19.49
CA TYR A 129 -12.29 16.10 20.87
C TYR A 129 -11.26 15.45 21.78
N ARG A 130 -10.14 16.14 22.04
CA ARG A 130 -9.22 15.69 23.09
C ARG A 130 -9.97 15.71 24.43
N HIS A 131 -10.03 14.57 25.10
CA HIS A 131 -10.36 14.45 26.52
C HIS A 131 -9.07 14.34 27.32
#